data_AF-A0A928EPY3-F1
#
_entry.id   AF-A0A928EPY3-F1
#
_cell.length_a   1.000
_cell.length_b   1.000
_cell.length_c   1.000
_cell.angle_alpha   90.00
_cell.angle_beta   90.00
_cell.angle_gamma   90.00
#
_symmetry.space_group_name_H-M   'P 1'
#
loop_
_entity.id
_entity.type
_entity.pdbx_description
1 polymer ?
#
loop_
_entity_poly.entity_id
_entity_poly.type
_entity_poly.pdbx_seq_one_letter_code
_entity_poly.pdbx_strand_id
1 'polypeptide(L)'
;MAEILEIIMVVSFGASWPMNVAKSYKARTTKGKSLAFLLLIFFGYIAGIASKLVNEAYMAQFASKWYVLVFYCLNFIMVGIDLCLYIRNKKLDKEAAKQGND
;
A
#
# COMPACT_ATOMS: atom_id res chain seq x y z
N MET A 1 0.25 -16.70 -20.43
CA MET A 1 1.60 -16.19 -20.09
C MET A 1 1.56 -14.84 -19.39
N ALA A 2 0.86 -13.83 -19.93
CA ALA A 2 0.75 -12.50 -19.32
C ALA A 2 0.21 -12.49 -17.88
N GLU A 3 -0.76 -13.37 -17.58
CA GLU A 3 -1.40 -13.42 -16.26
C GLU A 3 -0.47 -13.90 -15.15
N ILE A 4 0.41 -14.86 -15.43
CA ILE A 4 1.41 -15.34 -14.45
C ILE A 4 2.38 -14.22 -14.10
N LEU A 5 2.81 -13.43 -15.09
CA LEU A 5 3.67 -12.27 -14.88
C LEU A 5 2.97 -11.18 -14.07
N GLU A 6 1.68 -10.92 -14.34
CA GLU A 6 0.89 -9.97 -13.53
C GLU A 6 0.76 -10.46 -12.08
N ILE A 7 0.47 -11.75 -11.85
CA ILE A 7 0.39 -12.32 -10.50
C ILE A 7 1.72 -12.17 -9.76
N ILE A 8 2.83 -12.58 -10.38
CA ILE A 8 4.16 -12.50 -9.77
C ILE A 8 4.48 -11.05 -9.39
N MET A 9 4.18 -10.09 -10.28
CA MET A 9 4.36 -8.68 -10.00
C MET A 9 3.52 -8.23 -8.79
N VAL A 10 2.21 -8.49 -8.79
CA VAL A 10 1.30 -8.03 -7.72
C VAL A 10 1.61 -8.69 -6.38
N VAL A 11 1.99 -9.97 -6.38
CA VAL A 11 2.37 -10.70 -5.17
C VAL A 11 3.71 -10.22 -4.63
N SER A 12 4.71 -10.00 -5.49
CA SER A 12 6.03 -9.50 -5.07
C SER A 12 5.92 -8.08 -4.50
N PHE A 13 5.09 -7.25 -5.12
CA PHE A 13 4.78 -5.92 -4.63
C PHE A 13 3.96 -5.99 -3.32
N GLY A 14 3.00 -6.91 -3.26
CA GLY A 14 2.23 -7.29 -2.07
C GLY A 14 3.12 -7.61 -0.88
N ALA A 15 4.09 -8.50 -1.06
CA ALA A 15 5.01 -8.94 0.00
C ALA A 15 5.92 -7.81 0.52
N SER A 16 6.14 -6.77 -0.29
CA SER A 16 6.93 -5.60 0.12
C SER A 16 6.23 -4.78 1.21
N TRP A 17 4.90 -4.78 1.24
CA TRP A 17 4.12 -3.99 2.21
C TRP A 17 4.15 -4.55 3.64
N PRO A 18 3.94 -5.85 3.91
CA PRO A 18 4.07 -6.42 5.25
C PRO A 18 5.43 -6.12 5.89
N MET A 19 6.51 -6.24 5.12
CA MET A 19 7.85 -5.90 5.60
C MET A 19 7.96 -4.41 5.95
N ASN A 20 7.43 -3.53 5.10
CA ASN A 20 7.44 -2.09 5.32
C ASN A 20 6.59 -1.68 6.55
N VAL A 21 5.41 -2.28 6.71
CA VAL A 21 4.51 -2.11 7.86
C VAL A 21 5.18 -2.57 9.15
N ALA A 22 5.77 -3.78 9.16
CA ALA A 22 6.47 -4.31 10.33
C ALA A 22 7.65 -3.42 10.74
N LYS A 23 8.42 -2.93 9.77
CA LYS A 23 9.52 -1.98 10.01
C LYS A 23 8.99 -0.65 10.55
N SER A 24 7.92 -0.11 9.97
CA SER A 24 7.29 1.12 10.45
C SER A 24 6.78 1.00 11.88
N TYR A 25 6.15 -0.12 12.21
CA TYR A 25 5.65 -0.39 13.55
C TYR A 25 6.78 -0.51 14.58
N LYS A 26 7.86 -1.22 14.24
CA LYS A 26 9.01 -1.41 15.15
C LYS A 26 9.85 -0.14 15.31
N ALA A 27 10.04 0.62 14.25
CA ALA A 27 10.89 1.81 14.26
C ALA A 27 10.30 2.96 15.11
N ARG A 28 8.96 3.06 15.21
CA ARG A 28 8.23 4.13 15.91
C ARG A 28 8.64 5.57 15.50
N THR A 29 9.26 5.71 14.33
CA THR A 29 9.67 6.99 13.74
C THR A 29 9.32 6.99 12.25
N THR A 30 9.21 8.17 11.67
CA THR A 30 9.00 8.40 10.22
C THR A 30 10.30 8.69 9.46
N LYS A 31 11.44 8.76 10.17
CA LYS A 31 12.76 9.00 9.56
C LYS A 31 13.08 7.96 8.49
N GLY A 32 13.40 8.43 7.28
CA GLY A 32 13.70 7.59 6.12
C GLY A 32 12.49 7.08 5.33
N LYS A 33 11.26 7.47 5.68
CA LYS A 33 10.03 7.07 5.00
C LYS A 33 9.39 8.24 4.26
N SER A 34 9.13 8.07 2.96
CA SER A 34 8.55 9.12 2.10
C SER A 34 7.03 9.05 2.07
N LEU A 35 6.35 10.03 2.70
CA LEU A 35 4.90 10.14 2.66
C LEU A 35 4.37 10.33 1.23
N ALA A 36 5.07 11.14 0.41
CA ALA A 36 4.67 11.40 -0.97
C ALA A 36 4.65 10.11 -1.80
N PHE A 37 5.64 9.23 -1.60
CA PHE A 37 5.68 7.92 -2.24
C PHE A 37 4.50 7.03 -1.84
N LEU A 38 4.19 6.97 -0.54
CA LEU A 38 3.03 6.24 -0.02
C LEU A 38 1.71 6.73 -0.59
N LEU A 39 1.51 8.05 -0.64
CA LEU A 39 0.29 8.66 -1.18
C LEU A 39 0.15 8.43 -2.68
N LEU A 40 1.26 8.52 -3.44
CA LEU A 40 1.26 8.29 -4.88
C LEU A 40 0.89 6.85 -5.20
N ILE A 41 1.44 5.88 -4.47
CA ILE A 41 1.07 4.47 -4.64
C ILE A 41 -0.38 4.22 -4.21
N PHE A 42 -0.81 4.78 -3.08
CA PHE A 42 -2.19 4.63 -2.62
C PHE A 42 -3.19 5.15 -3.66
N PHE A 43 -2.92 6.33 -4.22
CA PHE A 43 -3.71 6.90 -5.31
C PHE A 43 -3.66 6.03 -6.58
N GLY A 44 -2.48 5.52 -6.94
CA GLY A 44 -2.31 4.60 -8.07
C GLY A 44 -3.15 3.33 -7.93
N TYR A 45 -3.26 2.77 -6.71
CA TYR A 45 -4.15 1.63 -6.45
C TYR A 45 -5.63 1.98 -6.62
N ILE A 46 -6.07 3.14 -6.16
CA ILE A 46 -7.46 3.60 -6.38
C ILE A 46 -7.74 3.70 -7.87
N ALA A 47 -6.85 4.35 -8.63
CA ALA A 47 -7.00 4.50 -10.07
C ALA A 47 -6.99 3.13 -10.80
N GLY A 48 -6.10 2.22 -10.40
CA GLY A 48 -6.01 0.87 -10.98
C GLY A 48 -7.24 0.01 -10.70
N ILE A 49 -7.77 0.06 -9.46
CA ILE A 49 -9.02 -0.62 -9.10
C ILE A 49 -10.19 0.00 -9.87
N ALA A 50 -10.31 1.32 -9.89
CA ALA A 50 -11.38 2.01 -10.62
C ALA A 50 -11.37 1.69 -12.13
N SER A 51 -10.19 1.68 -12.75
CA SER A 51 -10.03 1.29 -14.16
C SER A 51 -10.52 -0.14 -14.43
N LYS A 52 -10.21 -1.09 -13.52
CA LYS A 52 -10.70 -2.47 -13.61
C LYS A 52 -12.21 -2.57 -13.40
N LEU A 53 -12.81 -1.72 -12.56
CA LEU A 53 -14.26 -1.68 -12.34
C LEU A 53 -15.04 -1.11 -13.52
N VAL A 54 -14.50 -0.09 -14.19
CA VAL A 54 -15.15 0.56 -15.34
C VAL A 54 -14.94 -0.22 -16.65
N ASN A 55 -13.93 -1.10 -16.70
CA ASN A 55 -13.65 -1.92 -17.87
C ASN A 55 -14.59 -3.13 -17.95
N GLU A 56 -15.64 -3.02 -18.77
CA GLU A 56 -16.64 -4.07 -18.98
C GLU A 56 -16.05 -5.39 -19.49
N ALA A 57 -14.98 -5.35 -20.31
CA ALA A 57 -14.31 -6.55 -20.78
C ALA A 57 -13.56 -7.29 -19.66
N TYR A 58 -13.00 -6.55 -18.70
CA TYR A 58 -12.41 -7.14 -17.50
C TYR A 58 -13.50 -7.73 -16.60
N MET A 59 -14.64 -7.03 -16.46
CA MET A 59 -15.77 -7.51 -15.65
C MET A 59 -16.45 -8.74 -16.23
N ALA A 60 -16.55 -8.86 -17.56
CA ALA A 60 -17.01 -10.08 -18.22
C ALA A 60 -16.08 -11.28 -17.95
N GLN A 61 -14.80 -11.03 -17.72
CA GLN A 61 -13.77 -12.03 -17.38
C GLN A 61 -13.52 -12.14 -15.86
N PHE A 62 -14.36 -11.52 -15.02
CA PHE A 62 -14.14 -11.44 -13.59
C PHE A 62 -14.04 -12.82 -12.94
N ALA A 63 -14.90 -13.77 -13.35
CA ALA A 63 -14.89 -15.14 -12.82
C ALA A 63 -13.52 -15.84 -12.97
N SER A 64 -12.76 -15.51 -14.02
CA SER A 64 -11.43 -16.07 -14.27
C SER A 64 -10.29 -15.23 -13.68
N LYS A 65 -10.54 -13.97 -13.29
CA LYS A 65 -9.50 -12.99 -12.88
C LYS A 65 -9.72 -12.38 -11.49
N TRP A 66 -10.69 -12.90 -10.74
CA TRP A 66 -11.07 -12.39 -9.42
C TRP A 66 -9.87 -12.29 -8.46
N TYR A 67 -8.93 -13.24 -8.53
CA TYR A 67 -7.75 -13.28 -7.67
C TYR A 67 -6.83 -12.06 -7.86
N VAL A 68 -6.69 -11.53 -9.08
CA VAL A 68 -5.88 -10.34 -9.34
C VAL A 68 -6.48 -9.13 -8.63
N LEU A 69 -7.81 -8.97 -8.72
CA LEU A 69 -8.49 -7.87 -8.03
C LEU A 69 -8.36 -7.99 -6.50
N VAL A 70 -8.47 -9.21 -5.96
CA VAL A 70 -8.27 -9.47 -4.53
C VAL A 70 -6.87 -9.05 -4.07
N PHE A 71 -5.82 -9.41 -4.81
CA PHE A 71 -4.47 -8.98 -4.46
C PHE A 71 -4.26 -7.47 -4.58
N TYR A 72 -4.89 -6.82 -5.57
CA TYR A 72 -4.89 -5.34 -5.67
C TYR A 72 -5.56 -4.69 -4.45
N CYS A 73 -6.72 -5.20 -4.03
CA CYS A 73 -7.43 -4.72 -2.84
C CYS A 73 -6.62 -4.96 -1.56
N LEU A 74 -5.99 -6.13 -1.42
CA LEU A 74 -5.14 -6.47 -0.29
C LEU A 74 -3.92 -5.53 -0.22
N ASN A 75 -3.27 -5.26 -1.35
CA ASN A 75 -2.19 -4.28 -1.43
C ASN A 75 -2.67 -2.89 -0.99
N PHE A 76 -3.82 -2.44 -1.51
CA PHE A 76 -4.42 -1.15 -1.14
C PHE A 76 -4.65 -1.03 0.36
N ILE A 77 -5.20 -2.08 1.00
CA ILE A 77 -5.40 -2.12 2.46
C ILE A 77 -4.06 -2.05 3.20
N MET A 78 -3.04 -2.81 2.76
CA MET A 78 -1.73 -2.79 3.41
C MET A 78 -1.03 -1.44 3.31
N VAL A 79 -1.09 -0.79 2.14
CA VAL A 79 -0.60 0.59 1.96
C VAL A 79 -1.37 1.56 2.86
N GLY A 80 -2.68 1.38 2.98
CA GLY A 80 -3.53 2.17 3.89
C GLY A 80 -3.14 2.01 5.36
N ILE A 81 -2.87 0.78 5.82
CA ILE A 81 -2.36 0.51 7.17
C ILE A 81 -1.02 1.21 7.38
N ASP A 82 -0.13 1.14 6.40
CA ASP A 82 1.18 1.77 6.48
C ASP A 82 1.10 3.31 6.53
N LEU A 83 0.14 3.89 5.82
CA LEU A 83 -0.18 5.33 5.87
C LEU A 83 -0.70 5.73 7.27
N CYS A 84 -1.60 4.92 7.86
CA CYS A 84 -2.09 5.13 9.23
C CYS A 84 -0.94 5.06 10.26
N LEU A 85 -0.05 4.07 10.12
CA LEU A 85 1.14 3.95 10.96
C LEU A 85 2.11 5.12 10.77
N TYR A 86 2.25 5.64 9.55
CA TYR A 86 3.04 6.83 9.29
C TYR A 86 2.49 8.04 10.06
N ILE A 87 1.17 8.26 10.03
CA ILE A 87 0.53 9.36 10.78
C ILE A 87 0.76 9.20 12.28
N ARG A 88 0.63 7.97 12.81
CA ARG A 88 0.91 7.67 14.22
C ARG A 88 2.37 7.99 14.57
N ASN A 89 3.33 7.48 13.80
CA ASN A 89 4.75 7.71 14.05
C ASN A 89 5.13 9.19 13.90
N LYS A 90 4.47 9.93 13.00
CA LYS A 90 4.68 11.38 12.84
C LYS A 90 4.29 12.15 14.10
N LYS A 91 3.25 11.70 14.82
CA LYS A 91 2.87 12.28 16.12
C LYS A 91 3.95 12.00 17.17
N LEU A 92 4.42 10.75 17.25
CA LEU A 92 5.51 10.36 18.17
C LEU A 92 6.80 11.14 17.92
N ASP A 93 7.20 11.31 16.65
CA ASP A 93 8.37 12.12 16.29
C ASP A 93 8.19 13.59 16.71
N LYS A 94 6.98 14.15 16.58
CA LYS A 94 6.66 15.52 16.99
C LYS A 94 6.70 15.69 18.50
N GLU A 95 6.25 14.70 19.26
CA GLU A 95 6.31 14.69 20.72
C GLU A 95 7.75 14.57 21.23
N ALA A 96 8.54 13.67 20.65
CA ALA A 96 9.97 13.53 20.96
C ALA A 96 10.77 14.80 20.64
N ALA A 97 10.46 15.48 19.53
CA ALA A 97 11.10 16.75 19.17
C ALA A 97 10.77 17.90 20.14
N LYS A 98 9.62 17.85 20.82
CA LYS A 98 9.26 18.83 21.85
C LYS A 98 10.02 18.58 23.16
N GLN A 99 10.09 17.32 23.60
CA GLN A 99 10.76 16.96 24.86
C GLN A 99 12.29 17.13 24.84
N GLY A 100 12.92 17.11 23.66
CA GLY A 100 14.36 17.35 23.53
C GLY A 100 14.76 18.82 23.42
N ASN A 101 13.79 19.74 23.51
CA ASN A 101 14.00 21.19 23.35
C ASN A 101 13.60 21.99 24.61
N ASP A 102 13.36 21.27 25.72
CA ASP A 102 13.20 21.77 27.10
C ASP A 102 14.42 21.31 27.93
#